data_AF-A0A366KDK9-F1
#
_entry.id   AF-A0A366KDK9-F1
#
_cell.length_a   1.000
_cell.length_b   1.000
_cell.length_c   1.000
_cell.angle_alpha   90.00
_cell.angle_beta   90.00
_cell.angle_gamma   90.00
#
_symmetry.space_group_name_H-M   'P 1'
#
loop_
_entity.id
_entity.type
_entity.pdbx_description
1 polymer ?
#
loop_
_entity_poly.entity_id
_entity_poly.type
_entity_poly.pdbx_seq_one_letter_code
_entity_poly.pdbx_strand_id
1 'polypeptide(L)'
;MNENEGEMEWRWDDTKAEEATGAEAQRMMDGLLARAAGVPTATREEAVDVIMGRPHVGEKRETEVLHVRVPKAWVAQIDRTAGGESLSRSELLRRLIGGGLQRTQA
;
A
#
# COMPACT_ATOMS: atom_id res chain seq x y z
N MET A 1 21.79 37.30 -21.28
CA MET A 1 22.37 36.75 -20.04
C MET A 1 21.62 35.46 -19.78
N ASN A 2 22.28 34.32 -19.97
CA ASN A 2 21.71 33.01 -19.66
C ASN A 2 22.05 32.71 -18.20
N GLU A 3 21.05 32.68 -17.34
CA GLU A 3 21.18 32.19 -15.98
C GLU A 3 21.16 30.67 -16.04
N ASN A 4 22.34 30.07 -15.88
CA ASN A 4 22.48 28.64 -15.61
C ASN A 4 21.82 28.36 -14.26
N GLU A 5 20.60 27.85 -14.30
CA GLU A 5 20.02 27.08 -13.21
C GLU A 5 20.94 25.87 -13.01
N GLY A 6 21.86 25.98 -12.04
CA GLY A 6 22.68 24.87 -11.62
C GLY A 6 21.75 23.78 -11.11
N GLU A 7 21.58 22.73 -11.92
CA GLU A 7 20.97 21.48 -11.52
C GLU A 7 21.55 21.11 -10.15
N MET A 8 20.70 21.03 -9.12
CA MET A 8 21.09 20.43 -7.85
C MET A 8 21.29 18.94 -8.12
N GLU A 9 22.46 18.60 -8.65
CA GLU A 9 22.92 17.23 -8.79
C GLU A 9 23.07 16.68 -7.38
N TRP A 10 22.11 15.85 -6.99
CA TRP A 10 22.19 15.13 -5.73
C TRP A 10 23.50 14.33 -5.72
N ARG A 11 24.40 14.66 -4.79
CA ARG A 11 25.70 14.00 -4.65
C ARG A 11 25.74 13.30 -3.30
N TRP A 12 25.93 11.99 -3.32
CA TRP A 12 26.16 11.20 -2.12
C TRP A 12 27.46 11.63 -1.44
N ASP A 13 27.41 11.95 -0.15
CA ASP A 13 28.56 12.30 0.69
C ASP A 13 28.76 11.18 1.73
N ASP A 14 29.75 10.34 1.48
CA ASP A 14 30.12 9.19 2.33
C ASP A 14 31.20 9.53 3.36
N THR A 15 31.65 10.79 3.45
CA THR A 15 32.69 11.19 4.40
C THR A 15 32.27 11.06 5.87
N LYS A 16 30.97 10.88 6.12
CA LYS A 16 30.36 10.61 7.44
C LYS A 16 29.91 9.16 7.61
N ALA A 17 30.26 8.26 6.69
CA ALA A 17 29.92 6.85 6.83
C ALA A 17 30.72 6.24 7.99
N GLU A 18 30.03 5.70 8.97
CA GLU A 18 30.61 4.97 10.09
C GLU A 18 30.57 3.46 9.79
N GLU A 19 31.64 2.74 10.10
CA GLU A 19 31.64 1.28 10.02
C GLU A 19 30.75 0.72 11.14
N ALA A 20 29.60 0.18 10.75
CA ALA A 20 28.73 -0.57 11.65
C ALA A 20 29.01 -2.07 11.50
N THR A 21 29.00 -2.81 12.60
CA THR A 21 28.95 -4.28 12.52
C THR A 21 27.64 -4.70 11.83
N GLY A 22 27.61 -5.88 11.20
CA GLY A 22 26.40 -6.34 10.49
C GLY A 22 25.13 -6.31 11.35
N ALA A 23 25.25 -6.58 12.66
CA ALA A 23 24.13 -6.54 13.60
C ALA A 23 23.70 -5.11 14.01
N GLU A 24 24.61 -4.13 13.94
CA GLU A 24 24.30 -2.72 14.18
C GLU A 24 23.68 -2.08 12.95
N ALA A 25 24.23 -2.35 11.77
CA ALA A 25 23.67 -1.92 10.50
C ALA A 25 22.23 -2.42 10.31
N GLN A 26 21.97 -3.69 10.66
CA GLN A 26 20.62 -4.26 10.61
C GLN A 26 19.66 -3.53 11.54
N ARG A 27 20.04 -3.29 12.81
CA ARG A 27 19.21 -2.56 13.78
C ARG A 27 18.92 -1.12 13.36
N MET A 28 19.90 -0.44 12.76
CA MET A 28 19.72 0.91 12.24
C MET A 28 18.74 0.93 11.06
N MET A 29 18.86 -0.01 10.12
CA MET A 29 17.96 -0.13 8.98
C MET A 29 16.53 -0.48 9.41
N ASP A 30 16.37 -1.40 10.36
CA ASP A 30 15.06 -1.78 10.89
C ASP A 30 14.38 -0.57 11.57
N GLY A 31 15.14 0.24 12.32
CA GLY A 31 14.63 1.47 12.93
C GLY A 31 14.25 2.56 11.91
N LEU A 32 15.00 2.68 10.80
CA LEU A 32 14.68 3.60 9.71
C LEU A 32 13.41 3.16 8.96
N LEU A 33 13.27 1.86 8.71
CA LEU A 33 12.06 1.26 8.11
C LEU A 33 10.83 1.53 8.99
N ALA A 34 10.92 1.25 10.29
CA ALA A 34 9.83 1.50 11.25
C ALA A 34 9.42 2.97 11.29
N ARG A 35 10.38 3.90 11.24
CA ARG A 35 10.11 5.35 11.17
C ARG A 35 9.47 5.77 9.86
N ALA A 36 9.96 5.28 8.72
CA ALA A 36 9.38 5.56 7.40
C ALA A 36 7.94 5.06 7.29
N ALA A 37 7.64 3.94 7.94
CA ALA A 37 6.30 3.36 8.05
C ALA A 37 5.40 4.04 9.09
N GLY A 38 5.88 5.02 9.86
CA GLY A 38 5.10 5.70 10.92
C GLY A 38 4.82 4.82 12.15
N VAL A 39 5.52 3.69 12.30
CA VAL A 39 5.31 2.70 13.36
C VAL A 39 6.63 2.45 14.13
N PRO A 40 7.12 3.41 14.93
CA PRO A 40 8.48 3.40 15.48
C PRO A 40 8.77 2.27 16.48
N THR A 41 7.74 1.55 16.95
CA THR A 41 7.85 0.41 17.87
C THR A 41 7.54 -0.93 17.21
N ALA A 42 7.28 -0.94 15.90
CA ALA A 42 6.95 -2.14 15.17
C ALA A 42 8.20 -2.96 14.82
N THR A 43 7.99 -4.26 14.65
CA THR A 43 8.98 -5.15 14.04
C THR A 43 9.27 -4.73 12.60
N ARG A 44 10.42 -5.17 12.08
CA ARG A 44 10.82 -4.93 10.69
C ARG A 44 9.75 -5.40 9.71
N GLU A 45 9.21 -6.60 9.92
CA GLU A 45 8.19 -7.22 9.09
C GLU A 45 6.92 -6.37 9.05
N GLU A 46 6.48 -5.87 10.20
CA GLU A 46 5.31 -4.99 10.31
C GLU A 46 5.53 -3.62 9.65
N ALA A 47 6.74 -3.06 9.74
CA ALA A 47 7.09 -1.82 9.05
C ALA A 47 7.09 -1.99 7.51
N VAL A 48 7.63 -3.12 7.03
CA VAL A 48 7.62 -3.50 5.62
C VAL A 48 6.18 -3.71 5.13
N ASP A 49 5.34 -4.38 5.91
CA ASP A 49 3.94 -4.59 5.56
C ASP A 49 3.20 -3.25 5.38
N VAL A 50 3.39 -2.31 6.30
CA VAL A 50 2.78 -0.96 6.20
C VAL A 50 3.29 -0.21 4.96
N ILE A 51 4.60 -0.23 4.68
CA ILE A 51 5.17 0.40 3.46
C ILE A 51 4.62 -0.24 2.18
N MET A 52 4.40 -1.56 2.20
CA MET A 52 3.87 -2.32 1.07
C MET A 52 2.33 -2.26 0.97
N GLY A 53 1.68 -1.40 1.76
CA GLY A 53 0.23 -1.17 1.72
C GLY A 53 -0.60 -2.27 2.39
N ARG A 54 0.01 -3.12 3.21
CA ARG A 54 -0.67 -4.09 4.06
C ARG A 54 -0.89 -3.46 5.44
N PRO A 55 -2.15 -3.30 5.87
CA PRO A 55 -2.45 -2.64 7.14
C PRO A 55 -1.90 -3.45 8.32
N HIS A 56 -1.51 -2.73 9.36
CA HIS A 56 -0.91 -3.29 10.58
C HIS A 56 -1.88 -4.27 11.26
N VAL A 57 -1.35 -5.33 11.89
CA VAL A 57 -2.16 -6.27 12.69
C VAL A 57 -2.63 -5.55 13.97
N GLY A 58 -3.72 -4.81 13.86
CA GLY A 58 -4.25 -3.95 14.91
C GLY A 58 -5.13 -2.81 14.40
N GLU A 59 -5.00 -2.44 13.13
CA GLU A 59 -5.97 -1.53 12.52
C GLU A 59 -7.30 -2.28 12.35
N LYS A 60 -8.31 -1.86 13.12
CA LYS A 60 -9.69 -2.17 12.80
C LYS A 60 -9.89 -1.75 11.35
N ARG A 61 -10.20 -2.72 10.49
CA ARG A 61 -10.69 -2.45 9.13
C ARG A 61 -11.83 -1.46 9.25
N GLU A 62 -11.56 -0.18 9.03
CA GLU A 62 -12.62 0.77 8.72
C GLU A 62 -13.22 0.27 7.42
N THR A 63 -14.49 -0.14 7.52
CA THR A 63 -15.23 -0.57 6.35
C THR A 63 -15.55 0.70 5.58
N GLU A 64 -14.63 1.16 4.75
CA GLU A 64 -14.85 2.36 3.93
C GLU A 64 -15.99 2.11 2.94
N VAL A 65 -17.00 2.97 2.97
CA VAL A 65 -18.14 2.89 2.07
C VAL A 65 -17.79 3.65 0.79
N LEU A 66 -17.44 2.91 -0.27
CA LEU A 66 -17.20 3.48 -1.58
C LEU A 66 -18.51 3.76 -2.33
N HIS A 67 -18.79 5.03 -2.61
CA HIS A 67 -19.90 5.44 -3.47
C HIS A 67 -19.40 5.74 -4.89
N VAL A 68 -19.80 4.93 -5.86
CA VAL A 68 -19.47 5.10 -7.28
C VAL A 68 -20.73 5.29 -8.12
N ARG A 69 -20.68 6.22 -9.08
CA ARG A 69 -21.73 6.38 -10.08
C ARG A 69 -21.38 5.54 -11.30
N VAL A 70 -22.27 4.63 -11.67
CA VAL A 70 -22.14 3.77 -12.85
C VAL A 70 -23.38 3.89 -13.73
N PRO A 71 -23.27 3.60 -15.04
CA PRO A 71 -24.42 3.61 -15.94
C PRO A 71 -25.55 2.69 -15.47
N LYS A 72 -26.82 3.10 -15.65
CA LYS A 72 -27.99 2.31 -15.22
C LYS A 72 -28.02 0.89 -15.81
N ALA A 73 -27.56 0.74 -17.06
CA ALA A 73 -27.48 -0.57 -17.71
C ALA A 73 -26.57 -1.54 -16.95
N TRP A 74 -25.47 -1.03 -16.37
CA TRP A 74 -24.53 -1.84 -15.59
C TRP A 74 -25.14 -2.23 -14.25
N VAL A 75 -25.85 -1.32 -13.58
CA VAL A 75 -26.58 -1.65 -12.33
C VAL A 75 -27.55 -2.79 -12.56
N ALA A 76 -28.36 -2.72 -13.63
CA ALA A 76 -29.32 -3.76 -13.97
C ALA A 76 -28.65 -5.12 -14.27
N GLN A 77 -27.49 -5.11 -14.91
CA GLN A 77 -26.72 -6.32 -15.15
C GLN A 77 -26.17 -6.91 -13.86
N ILE A 78 -25.56 -6.09 -13.01
CA ILE A 78 -25.01 -6.51 -11.71
C ILE A 78 -26.14 -7.09 -10.84
N ASP A 79 -27.31 -6.47 -10.81
CA ASP A 79 -28.46 -6.95 -10.03
C ASP A 79 -28.98 -8.31 -10.51
N ARG A 80 -29.03 -8.54 -11.83
CA ARG A 80 -29.41 -9.84 -12.38
C ARG A 80 -28.41 -10.93 -11.98
N THR A 81 -27.12 -10.66 -12.11
CA THR A 81 -26.07 -11.60 -11.71
C THR A 81 -26.11 -11.88 -10.21
N ALA A 82 -26.28 -10.84 -9.39
CA ALA A 82 -26.36 -10.96 -7.94
C ALA A 82 -27.58 -11.80 -7.52
N GLY A 83 -28.74 -11.57 -8.16
CA GLY A 83 -29.95 -12.38 -7.94
C GLY A 83 -29.78 -13.84 -8.35
N GLY A 84 -29.09 -14.10 -9.47
CA GLY A 84 -28.78 -15.47 -9.91
C GLY A 84 -27.86 -16.23 -8.95
N GLU A 85 -26.96 -15.53 -8.27
CA GLU A 85 -26.02 -16.11 -7.29
C GLU A 85 -26.50 -16.03 -5.84
N SER A 86 -27.72 -15.50 -5.59
CA SER A 86 -28.25 -15.24 -4.24
C SER A 86 -27.32 -14.38 -3.37
N LEU A 87 -26.66 -13.40 -4.00
CA LEU A 87 -25.76 -12.45 -3.34
C LEU A 87 -26.39 -11.05 -3.32
N SER A 88 -25.98 -10.22 -2.36
CA SER A 88 -26.20 -8.78 -2.49
C SER A 88 -25.30 -8.19 -3.58
N ARG A 89 -25.73 -7.06 -4.16
CA ARG A 89 -24.94 -6.29 -5.13
C ARG A 89 -23.52 -6.02 -4.62
N SER A 90 -23.39 -5.63 -3.35
CA SER A 90 -22.10 -5.33 -2.73
C SER A 90 -21.21 -6.56 -2.55
N GLU A 91 -21.79 -7.72 -2.23
CA GLU A 91 -21.03 -8.97 -2.14
C GLU A 91 -20.51 -9.42 -3.50
N LEU A 92 -21.35 -9.34 -4.55
CA LEU A 92 -20.93 -9.65 -5.91
C LEU A 92 -19.78 -8.73 -6.34
N LEU A 93 -19.91 -7.41 -6.12
CA LEU A 93 -18.85 -6.44 -6.47
C LEU A 93 -17.55 -6.70 -5.70
N ARG A 94 -17.62 -7.01 -4.41
CA ARG A 94 -16.43 -7.38 -3.62
C ARG A 94 -15.76 -8.64 -4.14
N ARG A 95 -16.54 -9.66 -4.57
CA ARG A 95 -15.99 -10.88 -5.18
C ARG A 95 -15.30 -10.60 -6.51
N LEU A 96 -15.90 -9.78 -7.35
CA LEU A 96 -15.31 -9.40 -8.65
C LEU A 96 -14.00 -8.65 -8.48
N ILE A 97 -13.95 -7.69 -7.54
CA ILE A 97 -12.73 -6.93 -7.24
C ILE A 97 -11.68 -7.84 -6.58
N GLY A 98 -12.05 -8.60 -5.56
CA GLY A 98 -11.14 -9.49 -4.83
C GLY A 98 -10.57 -10.63 -5.70
N GLY A 99 -11.38 -11.22 -6.58
CA GLY A 99 -10.94 -12.24 -7.54
C GLY A 99 -10.22 -11.68 -8.77
N GLY A 100 -10.36 -10.37 -9.04
CA GLY A 100 -9.55 -9.65 -10.02
C GLY A 100 -8.13 -9.42 -9.52
N LEU A 101 -7.98 -8.97 -8.28
CA LEU A 101 -6.68 -8.76 -7.63
C LEU A 101 -5.84 -10.05 -7.54
N GLN A 102 -6.46 -11.21 -7.34
CA GLN A 102 -5.74 -12.49 -7.32
C GLN A 102 -5.23 -12.94 -8.70
N ARG A 103 -5.86 -12.48 -9.80
CA ARG A 103 -5.45 -12.83 -11.17
C ARG A 103 -4.36 -11.92 -11.73
N THR A 104 -4.14 -10.76 -11.13
CA THR A 104 -3.07 -9.84 -11.54
C THR A 104 -1.74 -10.12 -10.81
N GLN A 105 -1.73 -11.06 -9.85
CA GLN A 105 -0.52 -11.50 -9.14
C GLN A 105 -0.05 -12.92 -9.52
N ALA A 106 -0.51 -13.47 -10.65
CA ALA A 106 -0.07 -14.76 -11.19
C ALA A 106 0.77 -14.58 -12.46
#